data_AF-A0A5B9W0D0-F1
#
_entry.id   AF-A0A5B9W0D0-F1
#
_cell.length_a   1.000
_cell.length_b   1.000
_cell.length_c   1.000
_cell.angle_alpha   90.00
_cell.angle_beta   90.00
_cell.angle_gamma   90.00
#
_symmetry.space_group_name_H-M   'P 1'
#
loop_
_entity.id
_entity.type
_entity.pdbx_description
1 polymer ?
#
loop_
_entity_poly.entity_id
_entity_poly.type
_entity_poly.pdbx_seq_one_letter_code
_entity_poly.pdbx_strand_id
1 'polypeptide(L)'
;MIAMTRIDGGRRFAALACLAMAASLGASGCSGGSAHEVDPSRARDALVTALDAWKRGEDSKSIPAMTIQDLDWQRGAKLEGYEILGEGQSKGANLSVQVKLKIAAAPGKKAVEKPVYYLVGTSPSVTVFRDTLRR
;
A
#
# COMPACT_ATOMS: atom_id res chain seq x y z
N MET A 1 49.12 -1.83 -63.43
CA MET A 1 48.33 -0.99 -62.51
C MET A 1 47.04 -1.75 -62.19
N ILE A 2 47.00 -2.51 -61.09
CA ILE A 2 45.79 -3.17 -60.58
C ILE A 2 45.81 -2.96 -59.06
N ALA A 3 44.81 -2.25 -58.54
CA ALA A 3 44.66 -1.97 -57.11
C ALA A 3 43.88 -3.12 -56.45
N MET A 4 44.49 -3.80 -55.48
CA MET A 4 43.81 -4.75 -54.60
C MET A 4 43.06 -3.97 -53.50
N THR A 5 41.73 -4.01 -53.55
CA THR A 5 40.86 -3.53 -52.49
C THR A 5 40.75 -4.61 -51.41
N ARG A 6 41.26 -4.35 -50.20
CA ARG A 6 41.02 -5.21 -49.02
C ARG A 6 39.54 -5.11 -48.61
N ILE A 7 38.86 -6.24 -48.51
CA ILE A 7 37.52 -6.34 -47.95
C ILE A 7 37.65 -6.51 -46.42
N ASP A 8 37.35 -5.46 -45.67
CA ASP A 8 37.27 -5.49 -44.20
C ASP A 8 36.01 -6.23 -43.72
N GLY A 9 36.05 -7.56 -43.70
CA GLY A 9 34.94 -8.44 -43.31
C GLY A 9 34.66 -8.54 -41.81
N GLY A 10 35.54 -8.04 -40.94
CA GLY A 10 35.45 -8.28 -39.48
C GLY A 10 34.56 -7.32 -38.69
N ARG A 11 34.34 -6.09 -39.18
CA ARG A 11 33.64 -5.04 -38.41
C ARG A 11 32.11 -5.08 -38.52
N ARG A 12 31.57 -5.80 -39.50
CA ARG A 12 30.13 -5.84 -39.77
C ARG A 12 29.38 -6.86 -38.90
N PHE A 13 30.04 -7.95 -38.51
CA PHE A 13 29.42 -8.99 -37.69
C PHE A 13 29.33 -8.63 -36.20
N ALA A 14 30.30 -7.88 -35.67
CA ALA A 14 30.27 -7.45 -34.25
C ALA A 14 29.20 -6.38 -33.97
N ALA A 15 28.93 -5.49 -34.93
CA ALA A 15 27.93 -4.43 -34.76
C ALA A 15 26.48 -4.94 -34.75
N LEU A 16 26.20 -6.03 -35.48
CA LEU A 16 24.86 -6.64 -35.55
C LEU A 16 24.50 -7.44 -34.28
N ALA A 17 25.48 -8.06 -33.63
CA ALA A 17 25.26 -8.86 -32.42
C ALA A 17 24.91 -7.99 -31.19
N CYS A 18 25.55 -6.82 -31.03
CA CYS A 18 25.24 -5.89 -29.93
C CYS A 18 23.86 -5.24 -30.06
N LEU A 19 23.38 -5.02 -31.30
CA LEU A 19 22.07 -4.41 -31.52
C LEU A 19 20.91 -5.37 -31.21
N ALA A 20 21.12 -6.68 -31.42
CA ALA A 20 20.14 -7.71 -31.10
C ALA A 20 19.98 -7.97 -29.60
N MET A 21 21.06 -7.81 -28.81
CA MET A 21 21.04 -8.02 -27.35
C MET A 21 20.48 -6.82 -26.56
N ALA A 22 20.54 -5.62 -27.15
CA ALA A 22 19.93 -4.42 -26.56
C ALA A 22 18.39 -4.38 -26.76
N ALA A 23 17.86 -5.08 -27.76
CA ALA A 23 16.43 -5.10 -28.08
C ALA A 23 15.60 -6.03 -27.17
N SER A 24 16.21 -7.01 -26.50
CA SER A 24 15.51 -7.97 -25.64
C SER A 24 15.32 -7.49 -24.19
N LEU A 25 15.94 -6.37 -23.79
CA LEU A 25 15.83 -5.81 -22.43
C LEU A 25 14.58 -4.92 -22.22
N GLY A 26 13.79 -4.65 -23.27
CA GLY A 26 12.65 -3.72 -23.21
C GLY A 26 11.28 -4.34 -22.92
N ALA A 27 11.14 -5.66 -22.90
CA ALA A 27 9.83 -6.32 -22.92
C ALA A 27 9.39 -6.98 -21.59
N SER A 28 10.24 -7.07 -20.58
CA SER A 28 9.92 -7.71 -19.30
C SER A 28 9.65 -6.67 -18.21
N GLY A 29 8.50 -5.99 -18.26
CA GLY A 29 8.22 -4.94 -17.27
C GLY A 29 6.80 -4.43 -17.12
N CYS A 30 5.76 -5.06 -17.71
CA CYS A 30 4.39 -4.62 -17.48
C CYS A 30 3.47 -5.81 -17.23
N SER A 31 3.43 -6.29 -15.99
CA SER A 31 2.30 -7.12 -15.55
C SER A 31 1.10 -6.19 -15.38
N GLY A 32 0.31 -6.04 -16.45
CA GLY A 32 -0.92 -5.23 -16.48
C GLY A 32 -2.05 -5.83 -15.64
N GLY A 33 -1.89 -5.85 -14.32
CA GLY A 33 -2.98 -6.18 -13.40
C GLY A 33 -3.89 -4.97 -13.22
N SER A 34 -5.18 -5.11 -13.53
CA SER A 34 -6.18 -4.13 -13.10
C SER A 34 -6.29 -4.15 -11.58
N ALA A 35 -6.22 -2.99 -10.93
CA ALA A 35 -6.49 -2.90 -9.49
C ALA A 35 -7.92 -3.39 -9.24
N HIS A 36 -8.06 -4.45 -8.43
CA HIS A 36 -9.37 -4.97 -8.08
C HIS A 36 -10.13 -3.93 -7.26
N GLU A 37 -11.41 -3.77 -7.56
CA GLU A 37 -12.29 -2.92 -6.74
C GLU A 37 -12.33 -3.42 -5.30
N VAL A 38 -12.43 -2.48 -4.36
CA VAL A 38 -12.58 -2.82 -2.94
C VAL A 38 -13.93 -3.52 -2.69
N ASP A 39 -13.93 -4.51 -1.81
CA ASP A 39 -15.15 -5.04 -1.19
C ASP A 39 -15.46 -4.18 0.05
N PRO A 40 -16.51 -3.32 0.03
CA PRO A 40 -16.74 -2.38 1.12
C PRO A 40 -17.12 -3.06 2.44
N SER A 41 -17.84 -4.19 2.39
CA SER A 41 -18.24 -4.92 3.59
C SER A 41 -17.01 -5.53 4.25
N ARG A 42 -16.21 -6.26 3.47
CA ARG A 42 -14.98 -6.89 3.96
C ARG A 42 -13.97 -5.84 4.45
N ALA A 43 -13.89 -4.69 3.79
CA ALA A 43 -13.06 -3.58 4.23
C ALA A 43 -13.51 -3.04 5.59
N ARG A 44 -14.82 -2.86 5.79
CA ARG A 44 -15.33 -2.39 7.08
C ARG A 44 -15.06 -3.39 8.20
N ASP A 45 -15.27 -4.68 7.95
CA ASP A 45 -15.00 -5.74 8.93
C ASP A 45 -13.52 -5.80 9.30
N ALA A 46 -12.62 -5.61 8.33
CA ALA A 46 -11.18 -5.52 8.57
C ALA A 46 -10.81 -4.30 9.44
N LEU A 47 -11.42 -3.13 9.17
CA LEU A 47 -11.20 -1.94 9.97
C LEU A 47 -11.67 -2.14 11.43
N VAL A 48 -12.87 -2.70 11.63
CA VAL A 48 -13.39 -3.02 12.97
C VAL A 48 -12.46 -3.98 13.69
N THR A 49 -12.04 -5.05 13.02
CA THR A 49 -11.10 -6.04 13.58
C THR A 49 -9.80 -5.39 14.05
N ALA A 50 -9.22 -4.51 13.23
CA ALA A 50 -8.00 -3.78 13.56
C ALA A 50 -8.20 -2.84 14.77
N LEU A 51 -9.26 -2.03 14.76
CA LEU A 51 -9.54 -1.07 15.84
C LEU A 51 -9.88 -1.75 17.17
N ASP A 52 -10.58 -2.88 17.13
CA ASP A 52 -10.88 -3.67 18.33
C ASP A 52 -9.61 -4.30 18.91
N ALA A 53 -8.71 -4.83 18.08
CA ALA A 53 -7.42 -5.34 18.54
C ALA A 53 -6.57 -4.22 19.17
N TRP A 54 -6.53 -3.04 18.56
CA TRP A 54 -5.85 -1.88 19.15
C TRP A 54 -6.44 -1.51 20.51
N LYS A 55 -7.77 -1.48 20.62
CA LYS A 55 -8.48 -1.17 21.88
C LYS A 55 -8.18 -2.20 22.98
N ARG A 56 -7.99 -3.48 22.62
CA ARG A 56 -7.54 -4.53 23.55
C ARG A 56 -6.06 -4.42 23.92
N GLY A 57 -5.29 -3.54 23.28
CA GLY A 57 -3.88 -3.33 23.54
C GLY A 57 -2.96 -4.30 22.79
N GLU A 58 -3.45 -4.94 21.72
CA GLU A 58 -2.64 -5.81 20.88
C GLU A 58 -1.64 -5.01 20.02
N ASP A 59 -0.59 -5.68 19.54
CA ASP A 59 0.36 -5.09 18.60
C ASP A 59 -0.20 -5.23 17.17
N SER A 60 -0.16 -4.16 16.37
CA SER A 60 -0.60 -4.19 14.97
C SER A 60 0.02 -5.32 14.12
N LYS A 61 1.23 -5.78 14.49
CA LYS A 61 1.96 -6.85 13.80
C LYS A 61 1.55 -8.25 14.24
N SER A 62 0.77 -8.40 15.33
CA SER A 62 0.30 -9.72 15.78
C SER A 62 -0.91 -10.23 14.99
N ILE A 63 -1.40 -9.47 14.00
CA ILE A 63 -2.58 -9.82 13.19
C ILE A 63 -2.09 -10.20 11.77
N PRO A 64 -1.70 -11.47 11.52
CA PRO A 64 -1.05 -11.87 10.26
C PRO A 64 -1.96 -11.81 9.03
N ALA A 65 -3.29 -11.78 9.22
CA ALA A 65 -4.27 -11.80 8.13
C ALA A 65 -4.38 -10.45 7.38
N MET A 66 -3.80 -9.37 7.90
CA MET A 66 -3.86 -8.04 7.29
C MET A 66 -2.61 -7.22 7.62
N THR A 67 -2.28 -6.25 6.76
CA THR A 67 -1.22 -5.28 7.05
C THR A 67 -1.84 -4.02 7.64
N ILE A 68 -1.42 -3.61 8.82
CA ILE A 68 -1.95 -2.44 9.52
C ILE A 68 -0.85 -1.40 9.67
N GLN A 69 -1.16 -0.14 9.34
CA GLN A 69 -0.24 0.98 9.52
C GLN A 69 -0.99 2.17 10.10
N ASP A 70 -0.77 2.39 11.39
CA ASP A 70 -1.31 3.51 12.13
C ASP A 70 -0.22 4.15 12.97
N LEU A 71 0.06 5.43 12.72
CA LEU A 71 1.18 6.13 13.37
C LEU A 71 1.01 6.25 14.88
N ASP A 72 -0.22 6.40 15.38
CA ASP A 72 -0.46 6.52 16.82
C ASP A 72 -0.31 5.14 17.48
N TRP A 73 -0.87 4.09 16.86
CA TRP A 73 -0.74 2.70 17.35
C TRP A 73 0.73 2.25 17.36
N GLN A 74 1.47 2.49 16.27
CA GLN A 74 2.89 2.14 16.16
C GLN A 74 3.79 2.89 17.16
N ARG A 75 3.34 4.04 17.65
CA ARG A 75 4.02 4.80 18.73
C ARG A 75 3.62 4.34 20.13
N GLY A 76 2.80 3.29 20.24
CA GLY A 76 2.36 2.73 21.51
C GLY A 76 1.20 3.49 22.16
N ALA A 77 0.50 4.35 21.42
CA ALA A 77 -0.71 4.99 21.95
C ALA A 77 -1.77 3.92 22.25
N LYS A 78 -2.50 4.08 23.36
CA LYS A 78 -3.62 3.21 23.72
C LYS A 78 -4.93 3.79 23.19
N LEU A 79 -5.69 2.97 22.47
CA LEU A 79 -7.05 3.31 22.07
C LEU A 79 -8.04 2.96 23.18
N GLU A 80 -8.81 3.92 23.67
CA GLU A 80 -9.88 3.68 24.65
C GLU A 80 -11.22 3.39 23.99
N GLY A 81 -11.42 3.89 22.78
CA GLY A 81 -12.64 3.72 22.02
C GLY A 81 -12.54 4.37 20.65
N TYR A 82 -13.52 4.08 19.80
CA TYR A 82 -13.61 4.67 18.47
C TYR A 82 -15.08 4.72 18.04
N GLU A 83 -15.36 5.56 17.06
CA GLU A 83 -16.64 5.66 16.37
C GLU A 83 -16.37 5.71 14.87
N ILE A 84 -16.94 4.77 14.10
CA ILE A 84 -16.90 4.81 12.64
C ILE A 84 -18.00 5.75 12.16
N LEU A 85 -17.63 6.75 11.38
CA LEU A 85 -18.53 7.78 10.90
C LEU A 85 -18.99 7.45 9.48
N GLY A 86 -20.26 7.04 9.36
CA GLY A 86 -20.90 6.67 8.09
C GLY A 86 -20.38 5.36 7.50
N GLU A 87 -20.64 5.17 6.20
CA GLU A 87 -20.35 3.92 5.47
C GLU A 87 -18.98 3.91 4.77
N GLY A 88 -18.31 5.07 4.72
CA GLY A 88 -17.10 5.27 3.92
C GLY A 88 -17.39 5.53 2.43
N GLN A 89 -16.31 5.71 1.66
CA GLN A 89 -16.36 6.01 0.23
C GLN A 89 -15.39 5.10 -0.53
N SER A 90 -15.91 4.29 -1.46
CA SER A 90 -15.06 3.50 -2.36
C SER A 90 -14.29 4.41 -3.31
N LYS A 91 -12.97 4.25 -3.33
CA LYS A 91 -12.02 4.98 -4.17
C LYS A 91 -11.09 3.98 -4.85
N GLY A 92 -11.57 3.37 -5.94
CA GLY A 92 -10.87 2.31 -6.65
C GLY A 92 -10.65 1.09 -5.74
N ALA A 93 -9.38 0.75 -5.51
CA ALA A 93 -8.98 -0.41 -4.70
C ALA A 93 -9.10 -0.23 -3.18
N ASN A 94 -9.55 0.94 -2.70
CA ASN A 94 -9.64 1.22 -1.26
C ASN A 94 -11.01 1.77 -0.85
N LEU A 95 -11.45 1.44 0.35
CA LEU A 95 -12.53 2.11 1.06
C LEU A 95 -11.94 3.21 1.96
N SER A 96 -12.34 4.46 1.76
CA SER A 96 -11.97 5.58 2.62
C SER A 96 -13.01 5.76 3.72
N VAL A 97 -12.65 5.51 4.98
CA VAL A 97 -13.58 5.52 6.13
C VAL A 97 -13.14 6.56 7.14
N GLN A 98 -14.06 7.44 7.57
CA GLN A 98 -13.78 8.38 8.64
C GLN A 98 -14.04 7.72 9.99
N VAL A 99 -13.12 7.91 10.94
CA VAL A 99 -13.21 7.38 12.30
C VAL A 99 -12.87 8.47 13.29
N LYS A 100 -13.64 8.58 14.37
CA LYS A 100 -13.28 9.37 15.54
C LYS A 100 -12.65 8.44 16.57
N LEU A 101 -11.36 8.58 16.80
CA LEU A 101 -10.62 7.80 17.79
C LEU A 101 -10.64 8.51 19.13
N LYS A 102 -10.67 7.75 20.21
CA LYS A 102 -10.47 8.23 21.58
C LYS A 102 -9.16 7.65 22.11
N ILE A 103 -8.11 8.46 22.10
CA ILE A 103 -6.75 8.05 22.49
C ILE A 103 -6.51 8.39 23.95
N ALA A 104 -6.02 7.41 24.72
CA ALA A 104 -5.64 7.63 26.11
C ALA A 104 -4.60 8.75 26.22
N ALA A 105 -4.79 9.65 27.18
CA ALA A 105 -3.82 10.70 27.48
C ALA A 105 -2.86 10.26 28.59
N ALA A 106 -1.91 11.14 28.92
CA ALA A 106 -1.05 10.95 30.08
C ALA A 106 -1.88 10.80 31.37
N PRO A 107 -1.38 10.08 32.39
CA PRO A 107 -2.08 9.90 33.66
C PRO A 107 -2.59 11.23 34.24
N GLY A 108 -3.86 11.25 34.67
CA GLY A 108 -4.52 12.45 35.20
C GLY A 108 -5.11 13.40 34.14
N LYS A 109 -4.94 13.12 32.85
CA LYS A 109 -5.57 13.87 31.75
C LYS A 109 -6.72 13.08 31.12
N LYS A 110 -7.68 13.80 30.55
CA LYS A 110 -8.77 13.22 29.76
C LYS A 110 -8.23 12.74 28.42
N ALA A 111 -8.80 11.63 27.92
CA ALA A 111 -8.52 11.13 26.58
C ALA A 111 -8.81 12.18 25.51
N VAL A 112 -8.07 12.09 24.41
CA VAL A 112 -8.15 13.03 23.28
C VAL A 112 -8.96 12.38 22.17
N GLU A 113 -9.99 13.08 21.70
CA GLU A 113 -10.71 12.70 20.49
C GLU A 113 -9.95 13.18 19.25
N LYS A 114 -9.75 12.27 18.30
CA LYS A 114 -9.00 12.54 17.06
C LYS A 114 -9.81 12.04 15.87
N PRO A 115 -10.36 12.92 15.03
CA PRO A 115 -10.98 12.54 13.76
C PRO A 115 -9.88 12.17 12.75
N VAL A 116 -10.03 11.04 12.10
CA VAL A 116 -9.03 10.44 11.21
C VAL A 116 -9.71 9.74 10.04
N TYR A 117 -8.96 9.51 8.96
CA TYR A 117 -9.42 8.68 7.85
C TYR A 117 -8.56 7.43 7.73
N TYR A 118 -9.17 6.30 7.44
CA TYR A 118 -8.48 5.07 7.05
C TYR A 118 -8.72 4.79 5.57
N LEU A 119 -7.70 4.25 4.92
CA LEU A 119 -7.78 3.61 3.61
C LEU A 119 -7.67 2.11 3.82
N VAL A 120 -8.69 1.38 3.38
CA VAL A 120 -8.77 -0.06 3.58
C VAL A 120 -8.86 -0.78 2.24
N GLY A 121 -7.89 -1.63 1.94
CA GLY A 121 -7.86 -2.47 0.75
C GLY A 121 -8.24 -3.92 1.06
N THR A 122 -8.76 -4.64 0.07
CA THR A 122 -9.20 -6.05 0.23
C THR A 122 -8.56 -7.03 -0.75
N SER A 123 -7.82 -6.55 -1.75
CA SER A 123 -7.17 -7.36 -2.78
C SER A 123 -5.88 -6.71 -3.29
N PRO A 124 -4.80 -7.48 -3.51
CA PRO A 124 -4.68 -8.93 -3.30
C PRO A 124 -4.58 -9.34 -1.82
N SER A 125 -4.36 -8.38 -0.92
CA SER A 125 -4.30 -8.59 0.53
C SER A 125 -5.12 -7.53 1.26
N VAL A 126 -5.47 -7.81 2.52
CA VAL A 126 -6.18 -6.84 3.37
C VAL A 126 -5.18 -5.85 3.95
N THR A 127 -5.47 -4.56 3.79
CA THR A 127 -4.66 -3.47 4.35
C THR A 127 -5.54 -2.50 5.13
N VAL A 128 -5.07 -1.99 6.26
CA VAL A 128 -5.75 -0.96 7.05
C VAL A 128 -4.75 0.13 7.37
N PHE A 129 -4.74 1.20 6.57
CA PHE A 129 -3.74 2.27 6.68
C PHE A 129 -4.37 3.58 7.09
N ARG A 130 -3.70 4.31 7.98
CA ARG A 130 -4.05 5.68 8.28
C ARG A 130 -3.80 6.56 7.05
N ASP A 131 -4.82 7.28 6.61
CA ASP A 131 -4.67 8.33 5.62
C ASP A 131 -4.03 9.56 6.28
N THR A 132 -2.75 9.79 5.99
CA THR A 132 -1.99 10.94 6.51
C THR A 132 -2.05 12.15 5.59
N LEU A 133 -2.60 11.98 4.38
CA LEU A 133 -2.72 13.04 3.39
C LEU A 133 -4.01 13.83 3.57
N ARG A 134 -5.05 13.18 4.11
CA ARG A 134 -6.33 13.83 4.44
C ARG A 134 -6.30 14.37 5.88
N ARG A 135 -6.34 15.70 6.00
CA ARG A 135 -6.37 16.43 7.29
C ARG A 135 -7.79 16.81 7.69
#